data_AF-A0A1B0GCB9-F1
#
_entry.id   AF-A0A1B0GCB9-F1
#
_cell.length_a   1.000
_cell.length_b   1.000
_cell.length_c   1.000
_cell.angle_alpha   90.00
_cell.angle_beta   90.00
_cell.angle_gamma   90.00
#
_symmetry.space_group_name_H-M   'P 1'
#
loop_
_entity.id
_entity.type
_entity.pdbx_description
1 polymer ?
#
loop_
_entity_poly.entity_id
_entity_poly.type
_entity_poly.pdbx_seq_one_letter_code
_entity_poly.pdbx_strand_id
1 'polypeptide(L)'
;MVCGDCNHLPGVCHNINYFNLMEISQGFLVDAQFLNKRFCQIQSLVHPDKFGTNSLREQNNSAGWRSLTNKAYNRFKRYGSRHDVLNEEFLMEIMEHNKQIEEATNIRYLTNMQNSVKNKSEAKD
;
A
#
# COMPACT_ATOMS: atom_id res chain seq x y z
N MET A 1 15.20 0.50 20.66
CA MET A 1 14.76 1.89 20.38
C MET A 1 15.12 2.84 21.50
N VAL A 2 14.92 2.43 22.76
CA VAL A 2 15.39 3.17 23.95
C VAL A 2 16.52 2.36 24.59
N CYS A 3 17.53 3.02 25.16
CA CYS A 3 18.59 2.34 25.91
C CYS A 3 18.02 1.74 27.20
N GLY A 4 18.24 0.45 27.46
CA GLY A 4 17.73 -0.23 28.66
C GLY A 4 18.37 0.25 29.96
N ASP A 5 19.61 0.73 29.90
CA ASP A 5 20.39 1.09 31.10
C ASP A 5 20.19 2.53 31.54
N CYS A 6 20.00 3.46 30.59
CA CYS A 6 19.90 4.89 30.87
C CYS A 6 18.61 5.55 30.37
N ASN A 7 17.69 4.77 29.80
CA ASN A 7 16.42 5.23 29.21
C ASN A 7 16.57 6.35 28.15
N HIS A 8 17.78 6.49 27.58
CA HIS A 8 18.07 7.51 26.58
C HIS A 8 17.38 7.20 25.26
N LEU A 9 16.72 8.22 24.70
CA LEU A 9 16.09 8.17 23.38
C LEU A 9 17.05 8.76 22.34
N PRO A 10 17.65 7.94 21.44
CA PRO A 10 18.54 8.43 20.40
C PRO A 10 17.78 9.27 19.37
N GLY A 11 18.52 10.14 18.66
CA GLY A 11 17.97 10.94 17.57
C GLY A 11 17.48 10.08 16.42
N VAL A 12 16.50 10.60 15.68
CA VAL A 12 15.92 9.89 14.53
C VAL A 12 16.85 9.98 13.34
N CYS A 13 17.23 8.83 12.79
CA CYS A 13 17.94 8.77 11.53
C CYS A 13 16.92 8.79 10.37
N HIS A 14 17.09 9.70 9.41
CA HIS A 14 16.12 9.86 8.30
C HIS A 14 16.14 8.70 7.29
N ASN A 15 17.17 7.83 7.33
CA ASN A 15 17.33 6.68 6.46
C ASN A 15 16.73 5.36 7.02
N ILE A 16 15.90 5.43 8.07
CA ILE A 16 15.28 4.22 8.64
C ILE A 16 14.22 3.65 7.69
N ASN A 17 14.39 2.38 7.33
CA ASN A 17 13.39 1.63 6.56
C ASN A 17 12.12 1.38 7.40
N TYR A 18 10.95 1.72 6.86
CA TYR A 18 9.66 1.56 7.55
C TYR A 18 9.29 0.10 7.83
N PHE A 19 9.70 -0.85 6.98
CA PHE A 19 9.50 -2.28 7.24
C PHE A 19 10.25 -2.73 8.49
N ASN A 20 11.50 -2.28 8.65
CA ASN A 20 12.30 -2.57 9.84
C ASN A 20 11.74 -1.87 11.08
N LEU A 21 11.27 -0.63 10.95
CA LEU A 21 10.68 0.14 12.05
C LEU A 21 9.41 -0.54 12.59
N MET A 22 8.53 -0.96 11.69
CA MET A 22 7.25 -1.56 12.02
C MET A 22 7.34 -3.09 12.20
N GLU A 23 8.54 -3.67 12.09
CA GLU A 23 8.78 -5.12 12.16
C GLU A 23 7.86 -5.92 11.22
N ILE A 24 7.60 -5.36 10.03
CA ILE A 24 6.77 -5.97 9.00
C ILE A 24 7.69 -6.61 7.97
N SER A 25 7.44 -7.88 7.65
CA SER A 25 8.12 -8.56 6.54
C SER A 25 7.90 -7.81 5.24
N GLN A 26 8.94 -7.70 4.40
CA GLN A 26 8.80 -7.14 3.06
C GLN A 26 7.88 -8.04 2.22
N GLY A 27 6.60 -7.72 2.20
CA GLY A 27 5.55 -8.52 1.57
C GLY A 27 4.29 -7.68 1.35
N PHE A 28 3.40 -8.20 0.50
CA PHE A 28 2.18 -7.49 0.09
C PHE A 28 1.03 -7.59 1.11
N LEU A 29 1.07 -8.59 2.00
CA LEU A 29 0.10 -8.77 3.06
C LEU A 29 0.57 -8.08 4.34
N VAL A 30 -0.10 -6.99 4.69
CA VAL A 30 0.10 -6.29 5.96
C VAL A 30 -1.07 -6.63 6.86
N ASP A 31 -0.81 -7.37 7.94
CA ASP A 31 -1.80 -7.61 8.99
C ASP A 31 -2.09 -6.29 9.74
N ALA A 32 -3.31 -5.79 9.60
CA ALA A 32 -3.77 -4.56 10.23
C ALA A 32 -3.77 -4.65 11.78
N GLN A 33 -4.04 -5.82 12.37
CA GLN A 33 -4.00 -5.99 13.82
C GLN A 33 -2.57 -5.91 14.33
N PHE A 34 -1.64 -6.60 13.66
CA PHE A 34 -0.22 -6.52 13.98
C PHE A 34 0.32 -5.10 13.82
N LEU A 35 -0.01 -4.43 12.71
CA LEU A 35 0.39 -3.04 12.43
C LEU A 35 -0.08 -2.08 13.54
N ASN A 36 -1.35 -2.19 13.98
CA ASN A 36 -1.90 -1.39 15.07
C ASN A 36 -1.21 -1.68 16.41
N LYS A 37 -1.00 -2.97 16.74
CA LYS A 37 -0.32 -3.36 17.98
C LYS A 37 1.09 -2.79 18.03
N ARG A 38 1.84 -2.90 16.92
CA ARG A 38 3.20 -2.37 16.85
C ARG A 38 3.24 -0.86 16.93
N PHE A 39 2.30 -0.18 16.27
CA PHE A 39 2.15 1.27 16.35
C PHE A 39 1.95 1.74 17.79
N CYS A 40 1.04 1.11 18.55
CA CYS A 40 0.80 1.44 19.95
C CYS A 40 2.05 1.21 20.80
N GLN A 41 2.77 0.09 20.59
CA GLN A 41 4.01 -0.20 21.31
C GLN A 41 5.06 0.91 21.12
N ILE A 42 5.31 1.30 19.87
CA ILE A 42 6.28 2.36 19.57
C ILE A 42 5.81 3.69 20.17
N GLN A 43 4.53 4.06 20.00
CA GLN A 43 3.99 5.29 20.59
C GLN A 43 4.12 5.33 22.11
N SER A 44 3.87 4.22 22.81
CA SER A 44 4.07 4.14 24.25
C SER A 44 5.54 4.28 24.66
N LEU A 45 6.49 3.86 23.82
CA LEU A 45 7.92 4.01 24.08
C LEU A 45 8.39 5.45 23.90
N VAL A 46 7.82 6.18 22.95
CA VAL A 46 8.26 7.54 22.58
C VAL A 46 7.29 8.64 23.03
N HIS A 47 6.34 8.31 23.90
CA HIS A 47 5.26 9.22 24.32
C HIS A 47 5.81 10.49 24.97
N PRO A 48 5.26 11.69 24.67
CA PRO A 48 5.72 12.95 25.25
C PRO A 48 5.69 12.93 26.78
N ASP A 49 4.73 12.26 27.42
CA ASP A 49 4.66 12.18 28.89
C ASP A 49 5.91 11.56 29.52
N LYS A 50 6.67 10.73 28.79
CA LYS A 50 7.92 10.12 29.28
C LYS A 50 9.13 11.02 29.14
N PHE A 51 9.07 12.01 28.25
CA PHE A 51 10.21 12.88 27.92
C PHE A 51 9.90 14.36 28.11
N GLY A 52 8.69 14.72 28.55
CA GLY A 52 8.24 16.11 28.69
C GLY A 52 9.01 16.89 29.75
N THR A 53 9.56 16.21 30.75
CA THR A 53 10.43 16.78 31.79
C THR A 53 11.91 16.60 31.49
N ASN A 54 12.26 15.91 30.40
CA ASN A 54 13.64 15.64 30.00
C ASN A 54 14.26 16.81 29.23
N SER A 55 15.53 16.67 28.86
CA SER A 55 16.25 17.65 28.05
C SER A 55 15.51 17.99 26.74
N LEU A 56 15.68 19.22 26.25
CA LEU A 56 15.10 19.67 24.97
C LEU A 56 15.48 18.74 23.80
N ARG A 57 16.69 18.17 23.83
CA ARG A 57 17.15 17.18 22.86
C ARG A 57 16.28 15.92 22.88
N GLU A 58 15.94 15.39 24.05
CA GLU A 58 15.11 14.19 24.16
C GLU A 58 13.64 14.44 23.82
N GLN A 59 13.13 15.64 24.12
CA GLN A 59 11.81 16.09 23.66
C GLN A 59 11.75 16.14 22.13
N ASN A 60 12.76 16.72 21.48
CA ASN A 60 12.88 16.75 20.02
C ASN A 60 13.01 15.34 19.43
N ASN A 61 13.76 14.46 20.08
CA ASN A 61 13.88 13.06 19.64
C ASN A 61 12.54 12.34 19.74
N SER A 62 11.79 12.52 20.84
CA SER A 62 10.43 11.97 21.01
C SER A 62 9.51 12.46 19.90
N ALA A 63 9.48 13.76 19.62
CA ALA A 63 8.68 14.34 18.53
C ALA A 63 9.06 13.75 17.16
N GLY A 64 10.35 13.61 16.89
CA GLY A 64 10.87 12.97 15.68
C GLY A 64 10.37 11.54 15.53
N TRP A 65 10.52 10.72 16.58
CA TRP A 65 10.11 9.31 16.54
C TRP A 65 8.62 9.16 16.36
N ARG A 66 7.81 10.00 17.02
CA ARG A 66 6.35 10.04 16.83
C ARG A 66 5.99 10.37 15.38
N SER A 67 6.61 11.39 14.81
CA SER A 67 6.41 11.79 13.41
C SER A 67 6.75 10.65 12.44
N LEU A 68 7.92 10.01 12.63
CA LEU A 68 8.35 8.88 11.80
C LEU A 68 7.39 7.68 11.90
N THR A 69 6.98 7.34 13.12
CA THR A 69 6.07 6.22 13.40
C THR A 69 4.69 6.46 12.76
N ASN A 70 4.15 7.69 12.87
CA ASN A 70 2.89 8.06 12.23
C ASN A 70 2.99 7.97 10.70
N LYS A 71 4.10 8.43 10.11
CA LYS A 71 4.34 8.34 8.66
C LYS A 71 4.37 6.89 8.19
N ALA A 72 5.11 6.02 8.89
CA ALA A 72 5.20 4.60 8.58
C ALA A 72 3.84 3.91 8.69
N TYR A 73 3.13 4.10 9.81
CA TYR A 73 1.81 3.52 10.03
C TYR A 73 0.79 3.94 8.97
N ASN A 74 0.67 5.24 8.68
CA ASN A 74 -0.26 5.75 7.68
C ASN A 74 0.09 5.23 6.27
N ARG A 75 1.37 5.04 5.98
CA ARG A 75 1.81 4.47 4.70
C ARG A 75 1.32 3.02 4.57
N PHE A 76 1.58 2.18 5.57
CA PHE A 76 1.15 0.78 5.55
C PHE A 76 -0.37 0.60 5.60
N LYS A 77 -1.07 1.41 6.40
CA LYS A 77 -2.54 1.41 6.43
C LYS A 77 -3.13 1.69 5.04
N ARG A 78 -2.61 2.70 4.34
CA ARG A 78 -3.04 3.00 2.96
C ARG A 78 -2.68 1.91 1.96
N TYR A 79 -1.56 1.20 2.15
CA TYR A 79 -1.21 0.06 1.31
C TYR A 79 -2.15 -1.12 1.52
N GLY A 80 -2.46 -1.47 2.78
CA GLY A 80 -3.42 -2.53 3.11
C GLY A 80 -4.83 -2.20 2.61
N SER A 81 -5.33 -0.98 2.85
CA SER A 81 -6.65 -0.59 2.36
C SER A 81 -6.76 -0.56 0.83
N ARG A 82 -5.67 -0.28 0.10
CA ARG A 82 -5.69 -0.38 -1.37
C ARG A 82 -5.86 -1.80 -1.88
N HIS A 83 -5.42 -2.80 -1.10
CA HIS A 83 -5.67 -4.20 -1.43
C HIS A 83 -7.13 -4.58 -1.16
N ASP A 84 -7.74 -4.06 -0.08
CA ASP A 84 -9.18 -4.24 0.15
C ASP A 84 -10.02 -3.54 -0.93
N VAL A 85 -9.57 -2.39 -1.45
CA VAL A 85 -10.25 -1.61 -2.50
C VAL A 85 -10.22 -2.28 -3.89
N LEU A 86 -9.50 -3.40 -4.06
CA LEU A 86 -9.82 -4.34 -5.15
C LEU A 86 -11.10 -5.10 -4.76
N ASN A 87 -12.18 -4.34 -4.60
CA ASN A 87 -13.50 -4.83 -4.26
C ASN A 87 -13.94 -5.82 -5.34
N GLU A 88 -14.65 -6.87 -4.93
CA GLU A 88 -15.26 -7.85 -5.82
C GLU A 88 -16.10 -7.18 -6.92
N GLU A 89 -16.74 -6.05 -6.61
CA GLU A 89 -17.45 -5.19 -7.57
C GLU A 89 -16.53 -4.60 -8.65
N PHE A 90 -15.36 -4.08 -8.28
CA PHE A 90 -14.39 -3.55 -9.25
C PHE A 90 -13.78 -4.66 -10.11
N LEU A 91 -13.55 -5.84 -9.53
CA LEU A 91 -13.10 -7.02 -10.27
C LEU A 91 -14.17 -7.51 -11.25
N MET A 92 -15.44 -7.55 -10.85
CA MET A 92 -16.56 -7.86 -11.72
C MET A 92 -16.71 -6.82 -12.85
N GLU A 93 -16.55 -5.54 -12.56
CA GLU A 93 -16.59 -4.47 -13.57
C GLU A 93 -15.47 -4.64 -14.60
N ILE A 94 -14.23 -4.89 -14.16
CA ILE A 94 -13.09 -5.13 -15.07
C ILE A 94 -13.32 -6.38 -15.93
N MET A 95 -13.85 -7.47 -15.34
CA MET A 95 -14.16 -8.70 -16.06
C MET A 95 -15.24 -8.49 -17.13
N GLU A 96 -16.30 -7.74 -16.81
CA GLU A 96 -17.37 -7.41 -17.74
C GLU A 96 -16.85 -6.57 -18.92
N HIS A 97 -16.04 -5.55 -18.66
CA HIS A 97 -15.44 -4.74 -19.72
C HIS A 97 -14.49 -5.56 -20.61
N ASN A 98 -13.67 -6.45 -20.04
CA ASN A 98 -12.79 -7.31 -20.83
C ASN A 98 -13.57 -8.27 -21.73
N LYS A 99 -14.69 -8.82 -21.25
CA LYS A 99 -15.58 -9.67 -22.05
C LYS A 99 -16.18 -8.90 -23.23
N GLN A 100 -16.63 -7.67 -23.02
CA GLN A 100 -17.18 -6.82 -24.08
C GLN A 100 -16.13 -6.48 -25.14
N ILE A 101 -14.87 -6.24 -24.73
CA ILE A 101 -13.75 -5.99 -25.65
C ILE A 101 -13.48 -7.23 -26.51
N GLU A 102 -13.46 -8.42 -25.91
CA GLU A 102 -13.24 -9.68 -26.62
C GLU A 102 -14.36 -9.95 -27.64
N GLU A 103 -15.62 -9.73 -27.25
CA GLU A 103 -16.78 -9.90 -28.12
C GLU A 103 -16.77 -8.91 -29.30
N ALA A 104 -16.50 -7.62 -29.03
CA ALA A 104 -16.36 -6.62 -30.08
C ALA A 104 -15.23 -6.95 -31.07
N THR A 105 -14.12 -7.49 -30.56
CA THR A 105 -12.98 -7.91 -31.39
C THR A 105 -13.36 -9.10 -32.29
N ASN A 106 -14.08 -10.08 -31.75
CA ASN A 106 -14.59 -11.22 -32.51
C ASN A 106 -15.58 -10.79 -33.60
N ILE A 107 -16.54 -9.92 -33.28
CA ILE A 107 -17.50 -9.38 -34.27
C ILE A 107 -16.77 -8.66 -35.41
N ARG A 108 -15.75 -7.85 -35.09
CA ARG A 108 -14.95 -7.17 -36.10
C ARG A 108 -14.22 -8.17 -37.00
N TYR A 109 -13.69 -9.25 -36.42
CA TYR A 109 -13.00 -10.30 -37.17
C TYR A 109 -13.95 -11.03 -38.13
N LEU A 110 -15.14 -11.41 -37.66
CA LEU A 110 -16.17 -12.06 -38.46
C LEU A 110 -16.65 -11.17 -39.62
N THR A 111 -16.90 -9.90 -39.35
CA THR A 111 -17.31 -8.92 -40.35
C THR A 111 -16.26 -8.78 -41.46
N ASN A 112 -14.98 -8.70 -41.08
CA ASN A 112 -13.88 -8.63 -42.04
C ASN A 112 -13.79 -9.90 -42.90
N MET A 113 -13.99 -11.08 -42.31
CA MET A 113 -14.03 -12.33 -43.07
C MET A 113 -15.21 -12.36 -44.04
N GLN A 114 -16.42 -11.96 -43.62
CA GLN A 114 -17.59 -11.90 -44.49
C GLN A 114 -17.36 -10.96 -45.69
N ASN A 115 -16.80 -9.77 -45.45
CA ASN A 115 -16.48 -8.82 -46.52
C ASN A 115 -15.44 -9.41 -47.49
N SER A 116 -14.43 -10.13 -46.99
CA SER A 116 -13.43 -10.78 -47.84
C SER A 116 -14.00 -11.92 -48.69
N VAL A 117 -15.03 -12.63 -48.19
CA VAL A 117 -15.75 -13.68 -48.94
C VAL A 117 -16.64 -13.05 -50.00
N LYS A 118 -17.38 -11.98 -49.65
CA LYS A 118 -18.30 -11.27 -50.56
C LYS A 118 -17.57 -10.62 -51.73
N ASN A 119 -16.44 -9.98 -51.47
CA ASN A 119 -15.61 -9.38 -52.52
C ASN A 119 -15.00 -10.45 -53.46
N LYS A 120 -14.77 -11.68 -52.99
CA LYS A 120 -14.29 -12.80 -53.82
C LYS A 120 -15.39 -13.43 -54.67
N SER A 121 -16.64 -13.39 -54.23
CA SER A 121 -17.79 -13.84 -55.04
C SER A 121 -18.13 -12.84 -56.15
N GLU A 122 -17.99 -11.54 -55.89
CA GLU A 122 -18.29 -10.48 -56.88
C GLU A 122 -17.18 -10.30 -57.94
N ALA A 123 -15.96 -10.80 -57.69
CA ALA A 123 -14.84 -10.76 -58.63
C ALA A 123 -14.76 -11.98 -59.58
N LYS A 124 -15.75 -12.87 -59.55
CA LYS A 124 -15.83 -14.09 -60.40
C LYS A 124 -16.89 -14.03 -61.50
N ASP A 125 -17.62 -12.92 -61.60
CA ASP A 125 -18.46 -12.55 -62.74
C ASP A 125 -17.71 -11.54 -63.63
#